data_AF-A0A3B8TTB7-F1
#
_entry.id   AF-A0A3B8TTB7-F1
#
_cell.length_a   1.000
_cell.length_b   1.000
_cell.length_c   1.000
_cell.angle_alpha   90.00
_cell.angle_beta   90.00
_cell.angle_gamma   90.00
#
_symmetry.space_group_name_H-M   'P 1'
#
loop_
_entity.id
_entity.type
_entity.pdbx_description
1 polymer ?
#
loop_
_entity_poly.entity_id
_entity_poly.type
_entity_poly.pdbx_seq_one_letter_code
_entity_poly.pdbx_strand_id
1 'polypeptide(L)'
;MTLKLTKHNALRLFSLVIGLLYSYYIIYWHEVYVAMAVETLEDMGLDAFNVLVMKVVLGINGLLCIFIAWRLRLQYKHQRRPQIMLHGLLVFTLLIGLWMTAHTLLLLEMNVELIHVPMYAILAFFLYFAFRHWTMVVLVALPIMLYDEWYQYIVLHAHYETYYSFNDVMCDVLGLAVGLLLLAILGFYPKRRPLHSLEWVYLVALSLSGLYLAWLWHKGYLIGYQADRLFHTRFVFNQLLNPAQLWQIHSYTYKEYMVLKPIMGVSAVLGSCFALCFAGLFFRERSL
;
A
#
# COMPACT_ATOMS: atom_id res chain seq x y z
N MET A 1 -19.01 27.59 23.44
CA MET A 1 -18.55 26.28 23.91
C MET A 1 -17.08 26.13 23.54
N THR A 2 -16.14 26.39 24.45
CA THR A 2 -14.69 26.32 24.17
C THR A 2 -14.22 24.88 24.25
N LEU A 3 -13.87 24.28 23.11
CA LEU A 3 -13.25 22.97 23.02
C LEU A 3 -11.86 23.00 23.68
N LYS A 4 -11.75 22.51 24.91
CA LYS A 4 -10.43 22.25 25.52
C LYS A 4 -9.82 21.04 24.82
N LEU A 5 -8.80 21.27 23.98
CA LEU A 5 -7.98 20.19 23.44
C LEU A 5 -7.25 19.49 24.60
N THR A 6 -7.53 18.21 24.80
CA THR A 6 -6.70 17.36 25.64
C THR A 6 -5.38 17.07 24.91
N LYS A 7 -4.28 16.80 25.65
CA LYS A 7 -2.98 16.42 25.04
C LYS A 7 -3.12 15.27 24.04
N HIS A 8 -3.99 14.30 24.33
CA HIS A 8 -4.27 13.18 23.44
C HIS A 8 -4.95 13.62 22.13
N ASN A 9 -5.87 14.58 22.20
CA ASN A 9 -6.53 15.12 21.01
C ASN A 9 -5.56 15.96 20.17
N ALA A 10 -4.64 16.68 20.82
CA ALA A 10 -3.61 17.47 20.13
C ALA A 10 -2.66 16.57 19.33
N LEU A 11 -2.18 15.48 19.92
CA LEU A 11 -1.32 14.53 19.20
C LEU A 11 -2.03 13.90 18.00
N ARG A 12 -3.30 13.48 18.17
CA ARG A 12 -4.08 12.90 17.05
C ARG A 12 -4.26 13.87 15.90
N LEU A 13 -4.62 15.12 16.21
CA LEU A 13 -4.80 16.16 15.21
C LEU A 13 -3.47 16.49 14.51
N PHE A 14 -2.39 16.63 15.28
CA PHE A 14 -1.06 16.87 14.74
C PHE A 14 -0.61 15.73 13.81
N SER A 15 -0.77 14.48 14.21
CA SER A 15 -0.47 13.32 13.36
C SER A 15 -1.33 13.28 12.10
N LEU A 16 -2.60 13.68 12.18
CA LEU A 16 -3.46 13.78 11.01
C LEU A 16 -2.97 14.86 10.05
N VAL A 17 -2.67 16.06 10.55
CA VAL A 17 -2.16 17.18 9.74
C VAL A 17 -0.84 16.81 9.07
N ILE A 18 0.11 16.24 9.82
CA ILE A 18 1.37 15.77 9.23
C ILE A 18 1.12 14.66 8.22
N GLY A 19 0.23 13.71 8.52
CA GLY A 19 -0.13 12.65 7.58
C GLY A 19 -0.64 13.22 6.25
N LEU A 20 -1.55 14.21 6.29
CA LEU A 20 -2.10 14.85 5.09
C LEU A 20 -1.06 15.67 4.33
N LEU A 21 -0.19 16.41 5.03
CA LEU A 21 0.93 17.14 4.39
C LEU A 21 1.91 16.16 3.75
N TYR A 22 2.16 15.03 4.40
CA TYR A 22 3.03 13.99 3.89
C TYR A 22 2.40 13.27 2.68
N SER A 23 1.09 13.05 2.66
CA SER A 23 0.38 12.54 1.48
C SER A 23 0.48 13.49 0.30
N TYR A 24 0.30 14.80 0.54
CA TYR A 24 0.54 15.81 -0.49
C TYR A 24 1.98 15.71 -1.03
N TYR A 25 2.95 15.57 -0.14
CA TYR A 25 4.34 15.41 -0.53
C TYR A 25 4.59 14.13 -1.36
N ILE A 26 4.02 12.98 -1.00
CA ILE A 26 4.11 11.75 -1.81
C ILE A 26 3.61 12.00 -3.25
N ILE A 27 2.39 12.54 -3.38
CA ILE A 27 1.72 12.69 -4.68
C ILE A 27 2.43 13.71 -5.58
N TYR A 28 2.80 14.88 -5.03
CA TYR A 28 3.28 15.99 -5.85
C TYR A 28 4.80 16.08 -5.97
N TRP A 29 5.57 15.34 -5.16
CA TRP A 29 7.03 15.32 -5.22
C TRP A 29 7.58 13.98 -5.73
N HIS A 30 6.74 13.16 -6.35
CA HIS A 30 7.10 11.86 -6.90
C HIS A 30 8.35 11.94 -7.81
N GLU A 31 8.44 12.93 -8.71
CA GLU A 31 9.60 13.10 -9.62
C GLU A 31 10.94 13.26 -8.90
N VAL A 32 10.97 13.84 -7.70
CA VAL A 32 12.21 14.01 -6.94
C VAL A 32 12.78 12.65 -6.54
N TYR A 33 11.91 11.72 -6.15
CA TYR A 33 12.30 10.37 -5.79
C TYR A 33 12.74 9.55 -6.98
N VAL A 34 12.00 9.66 -8.08
CA VAL A 34 12.37 9.03 -9.35
C VAL A 34 13.75 9.52 -9.78
N ALA A 35 14.00 10.84 -9.75
CA ALA A 35 15.29 11.41 -10.14
C ALA A 35 16.45 10.87 -9.29
N MET A 36 16.32 10.86 -7.96
CA MET A 36 17.35 10.31 -7.06
C MET A 36 17.63 8.83 -7.33
N ALA A 37 16.58 8.08 -7.64
CA ALA A 37 16.69 6.65 -7.80
C ALA A 37 17.17 6.27 -9.22
N VAL A 38 16.84 7.07 -10.24
CA VAL A 38 17.41 7.01 -11.60
C VAL A 38 18.89 7.35 -11.58
N GLU A 39 19.33 8.38 -10.85
CA GLU A 39 20.76 8.70 -10.70
C GLU A 39 21.54 7.49 -10.14
N THR A 40 21.01 6.85 -9.10
CA THR A 40 21.61 5.63 -8.52
C THR A 40 21.59 4.46 -9.51
N LEU A 41 20.52 4.35 -10.30
CA LEU A 41 20.34 3.31 -11.31
C LEU A 41 21.35 3.47 -12.46
N GLU A 42 21.57 4.69 -12.93
CA GLU A 42 22.52 5.03 -14.00
C GLU A 42 23.96 4.72 -13.58
N ASP A 43 24.31 5.02 -12.32
CA ASP A 43 25.65 4.75 -11.77
C ASP A 43 25.98 3.25 -11.66
N MET A 44 25.01 2.43 -11.25
CA MET A 44 25.24 1.01 -10.94
C MET A 44 24.86 0.06 -12.07
N GLY A 45 23.97 0.48 -12.97
CA GLY A 45 23.29 -0.38 -13.93
C GLY A 45 22.12 -1.15 -13.31
N LEU A 46 21.10 -1.43 -14.14
CA LEU A 46 19.83 -2.00 -13.70
C LEU A 46 19.94 -3.36 -13.02
N ASP A 47 20.73 -4.29 -13.56
CA ASP A 47 20.83 -5.63 -12.99
C ASP A 47 21.45 -5.60 -11.60
N ALA A 48 22.51 -4.81 -11.43
CA ALA A 48 23.17 -4.61 -10.15
C ALA A 48 22.24 -3.93 -9.15
N PHE A 49 21.50 -2.90 -9.59
CA PHE A 49 20.50 -2.22 -8.79
C PHE A 49 19.39 -3.19 -8.33
N ASN A 50 18.83 -3.98 -9.24
CA ASN A 50 17.77 -4.94 -8.94
C ASN A 50 18.23 -6.00 -7.94
N VAL A 51 19.45 -6.53 -8.10
CA VAL A 51 20.05 -7.48 -7.16
C VAL A 51 20.30 -6.83 -5.79
N LEU A 52 20.76 -5.59 -5.75
CA LEU A 52 20.96 -4.85 -4.51
C LEU A 52 19.63 -4.68 -3.76
N VAL A 53 18.59 -4.19 -4.43
CA VAL A 53 17.26 -4.01 -3.84
C VAL A 53 16.73 -5.32 -3.28
N MET A 54 16.84 -6.42 -4.03
CA MET A 54 16.41 -7.75 -3.55
C MET A 54 17.17 -8.20 -2.30
N LYS A 55 18.50 -8.00 -2.26
CA LYS A 55 19.31 -8.32 -1.08
C LYS A 55 18.87 -7.51 0.14
N VAL A 56 18.58 -6.22 -0.05
CA VAL A 56 18.08 -5.34 1.02
C VAL A 56 16.71 -5.82 1.52
N VAL A 57 15.77 -6.12 0.61
CA VAL A 57 14.45 -6.67 0.92
C VAL A 57 14.54 -7.96 1.75
N LEU A 58 15.32 -8.93 1.27
CA LEU A 58 15.50 -10.21 1.96
C LEU A 58 16.23 -10.05 3.30
N GLY A 59 17.22 -9.15 3.36
CA GLY A 59 17.96 -8.83 4.56
C GLY A 59 17.08 -8.24 5.66
N ILE A 60 16.30 -7.20 5.34
CA ILE A 60 15.37 -6.56 6.27
C ILE A 60 14.32 -7.57 6.76
N ASN A 61 13.73 -8.33 5.84
CA ASN A 61 12.73 -9.34 6.20
C ASN A 61 13.31 -10.45 7.11
N GLY A 62 14.51 -10.93 6.79
CA GLY A 62 15.24 -11.89 7.62
C GLY A 62 15.51 -11.36 9.03
N LEU A 63 15.98 -10.12 9.15
CA LEU A 63 16.20 -9.46 10.44
C LEU A 63 14.91 -9.31 11.24
N LEU A 64 13.79 -8.93 10.61
CA LEU A 64 12.48 -8.84 11.26
C LEU A 64 12.01 -10.20 11.77
N CYS A 65 12.16 -11.26 10.96
CA CYS A 65 11.82 -12.63 11.37
C CYS A 65 12.65 -13.09 12.57
N ILE A 66 13.98 -12.86 12.55
CA ILE A 66 14.88 -13.18 13.64
C ILE A 66 14.48 -12.41 14.91
N PHE A 67 14.19 -11.11 14.79
CA PHE A 67 13.77 -10.27 15.91
C PHE A 67 12.47 -10.76 16.55
N ILE A 68 11.45 -11.09 15.73
CA ILE A 68 10.17 -11.62 16.21
C ILE A 68 10.35 -12.99 16.86
N ALA A 69 11.14 -13.88 16.26
CA ALA A 69 11.47 -15.20 16.81
C ALA A 69 12.23 -15.11 18.14
N TRP A 70 13.16 -14.16 18.26
CA TRP A 70 13.85 -13.88 19.52
C TRP A 70 12.88 -13.39 20.60
N ARG A 71 11.99 -12.45 20.25
CA ARG A 71 10.96 -11.94 21.18
C ARG A 71 9.98 -13.04 21.60
N LEU A 72 9.59 -13.92 20.68
CA LEU A 72 8.82 -15.14 20.94
C LEU A 72 9.50 -15.99 22.00
N ARG A 73 10.77 -16.33 21.81
CA ARG A 73 11.54 -17.17 22.74
C ARG A 73 11.62 -16.55 24.15
N LEU A 74 11.87 -15.24 24.24
CA LEU A 74 11.91 -14.54 25.52
C LEU A 74 10.55 -14.56 26.24
N GLN A 75 9.45 -14.39 25.52
CA GLN A 75 8.12 -14.40 26.11
C GLN A 75 7.63 -15.79 26.50
N TYR A 76 8.00 -16.83 25.74
CA TYR A 76 7.79 -18.22 26.13
C TYR A 76 8.39 -18.53 27.50
N LYS A 77 9.60 -18.03 27.76
CA LYS A 77 10.30 -18.22 29.04
C LYS A 77 9.59 -17.54 30.21
N HIS A 78 8.89 -16.43 29.97
CA HIS A 78 8.31 -15.59 31.03
C HIS A 78 6.77 -15.63 31.13
N GLN A 79 6.07 -16.42 30.31
CA GLN A 79 4.59 -16.52 30.26
C GLN A 79 3.83 -15.17 30.13
N ARG A 80 4.47 -14.09 29.67
CA ARG A 80 3.93 -12.73 29.77
C ARG A 80 2.93 -12.30 28.69
N ARG A 81 2.68 -13.09 27.62
CA ARG A 81 1.76 -12.72 26.52
C ARG A 81 1.10 -13.93 25.85
N PRO A 82 -0.09 -13.76 25.22
CA PRO A 82 -0.73 -14.82 24.45
C PRO A 82 0.13 -15.18 23.24
N GLN A 83 0.68 -16.40 23.25
CA GLN A 83 1.58 -16.93 22.21
C GLN A 83 0.99 -16.77 20.80
N ILE A 84 -0.33 -16.88 20.66
CA ILE A 84 -1.08 -16.71 19.39
C ILE A 84 -0.76 -15.39 18.68
N MET A 85 -0.63 -14.28 19.41
CA MET A 85 -0.40 -12.96 18.80
C MET A 85 0.98 -12.90 18.12
N LEU A 86 1.99 -13.49 18.76
CA LEU A 86 3.35 -13.49 18.21
C LEU A 86 3.50 -14.44 17.02
N HIS A 87 2.84 -15.60 17.05
CA HIS A 87 2.78 -16.49 15.88
C HIS A 87 2.08 -15.79 14.72
N GLY A 88 0.98 -15.07 15.00
CA GLY A 88 0.33 -14.23 14.01
C GLY A 88 1.27 -13.15 13.43
N LEU A 89 2.09 -12.50 14.26
CA LEU A 89 3.10 -11.54 13.78
C LEU A 89 4.14 -12.20 12.88
N LEU A 90 4.61 -13.40 13.23
CA LEU A 90 5.56 -14.14 12.40
C LEU A 90 4.94 -14.51 11.05
N VAL A 91 3.72 -15.07 11.05
CA VAL A 91 2.98 -15.39 9.81
C VAL A 91 2.76 -14.13 8.98
N PHE A 92 2.35 -13.03 9.60
CA PHE A 92 2.13 -11.76 8.90
C PHE A 92 3.43 -11.21 8.28
N THR A 93 4.55 -11.33 8.98
CA THR A 93 5.88 -10.96 8.46
C THR A 93 6.27 -11.82 7.26
N LEU A 94 6.09 -13.13 7.35
CA LEU A 94 6.38 -14.06 6.24
C LEU A 94 5.51 -13.77 5.02
N LEU A 95 4.22 -13.48 5.21
CA LEU A 95 3.30 -13.11 4.12
C LEU A 95 3.70 -11.80 3.45
N ILE A 96 4.06 -10.77 4.22
CA ILE A 96 4.59 -9.51 3.70
C ILE A 96 5.89 -9.74 2.93
N GLY A 97 6.79 -10.57 3.46
CA GLY A 97 8.04 -10.93 2.80
C GLY A 97 7.83 -11.65 1.46
N LEU A 98 6.90 -12.61 1.43
CA LEU A 98 6.51 -13.32 0.22
C LEU A 98 5.89 -12.37 -0.80
N TRP A 99 4.99 -11.49 -0.37
CA TRP A 99 4.39 -10.47 -1.24
C TRP A 99 5.46 -9.54 -1.81
N MET A 100 6.34 -8.97 -0.98
CA MET A 100 7.42 -8.08 -1.44
C MET A 100 8.35 -8.76 -2.44
N THR A 101 8.67 -10.04 -2.22
CA THR A 101 9.49 -10.83 -3.15
C THR A 101 8.76 -11.06 -4.47
N ALA A 102 7.48 -11.50 -4.43
CA ALA A 102 6.67 -11.70 -5.62
C ALA A 102 6.48 -10.40 -6.41
N HIS A 103 6.31 -9.28 -5.72
CA HIS A 103 6.14 -7.96 -6.33
C HIS A 103 7.40 -7.54 -7.09
N THR A 104 8.56 -7.65 -6.44
CA THR A 104 9.86 -7.29 -7.03
C THR A 104 10.23 -8.17 -8.23
N LEU A 105 9.90 -9.47 -8.18
CA LEU A 105 10.23 -10.42 -9.23
C LEU A 105 9.24 -10.38 -10.42
N LEU A 106 7.95 -10.14 -10.15
CA LEU A 106 6.90 -10.37 -11.15
C LEU A 106 6.15 -9.11 -11.55
N LEU A 107 5.94 -8.15 -10.64
CA LEU A 107 5.00 -7.04 -10.87
C LEU A 107 5.70 -5.71 -11.19
N LEU A 108 6.90 -5.50 -10.64
CA LEU A 108 7.62 -4.26 -10.85
C LEU A 108 8.32 -4.22 -12.21
N GLU A 109 8.03 -3.17 -12.97
CA GLU A 109 8.74 -2.81 -14.20
C GLU A 109 10.21 -2.49 -13.90
N MET A 110 10.45 -1.72 -12.84
CA MET A 110 11.76 -1.41 -12.30
C MET A 110 11.71 -1.53 -10.78
N ASN A 111 12.76 -2.05 -10.14
CA ASN A 111 12.75 -2.19 -8.68
C ASN A 111 12.81 -0.83 -7.95
N VAL A 112 12.95 0.26 -8.71
CA VAL A 112 12.91 1.64 -8.23
C VAL A 112 11.56 1.98 -7.59
N GLU A 113 10.47 1.42 -8.12
CA GLU A 113 9.10 1.58 -7.63
C GLU A 113 8.89 1.01 -6.23
N LEU A 114 9.87 0.23 -5.71
CA LEU A 114 9.83 -0.21 -4.33
C LEU A 114 9.96 0.95 -3.33
N ILE A 115 10.29 2.17 -3.79
CA ILE A 115 10.27 3.39 -2.97
C ILE A 115 8.88 3.69 -2.39
N HIS A 116 7.81 3.20 -3.02
CA HIS A 116 6.45 3.29 -2.50
C HIS A 116 6.31 2.60 -1.13
N VAL A 117 7.05 1.50 -0.90
CA VAL A 117 7.00 0.75 0.36
C VAL A 117 7.37 1.63 1.57
N PRO A 118 8.56 2.25 1.64
CA PRO A 118 8.88 3.15 2.75
C PRO A 118 7.98 4.39 2.80
N MET A 119 7.55 4.94 1.66
CA MET A 119 6.64 6.09 1.63
C MET A 119 5.33 5.79 2.36
N TYR A 120 4.64 4.73 1.95
CA TYR A 120 3.34 4.37 2.53
C TYR A 120 3.47 3.72 3.92
N ALA A 121 4.62 3.14 4.28
CA ALA A 121 4.91 2.72 5.65
C ALA A 121 4.97 3.91 6.62
N ILE A 122 5.62 5.00 6.21
CA ILE A 122 5.67 6.25 6.99
C ILE A 122 4.27 6.87 7.09
N LEU A 123 3.51 6.89 6.00
CA LEU A 123 2.12 7.37 6.03
C LEU A 123 1.27 6.55 7.00
N ALA A 124 1.39 5.21 6.98
CA ALA A 124 0.74 4.32 7.95
C ALA A 124 1.02 4.72 9.40
N PHE A 125 2.25 5.14 9.71
CA PHE A 125 2.63 5.60 11.04
C PHE A 125 1.81 6.83 11.45
N PHE A 126 1.79 7.89 10.63
CA PHE A 126 1.04 9.11 10.93
C PHE A 126 -0.47 8.85 11.07
N LEU A 127 -1.05 8.13 10.12
CA LEU A 127 -2.46 7.78 10.15
C LEU A 127 -2.80 6.91 11.36
N TYR A 128 -1.92 5.98 11.76
CA TYR A 128 -2.16 5.16 12.95
C TYR A 128 -2.18 6.02 14.22
N PHE A 129 -1.28 6.99 14.38
CA PHE A 129 -1.32 7.86 15.57
C PHE A 129 -2.54 8.79 15.59
N ALA A 130 -3.04 9.19 14.41
CA ALA A 130 -4.29 9.94 14.28
C ALA A 130 -5.51 9.10 14.71
N PHE A 131 -5.68 7.89 14.15
CA PHE A 131 -6.91 7.11 14.32
C PHE A 131 -6.85 6.04 15.41
N ARG A 132 -5.67 5.52 15.71
CA ARG A 132 -5.42 4.37 16.61
C ARG A 132 -6.20 3.11 16.22
N HIS A 133 -6.48 2.95 14.93
CA HIS A 133 -7.25 1.83 14.40
C HIS A 133 -6.82 1.50 12.98
N TRP A 134 -6.49 0.24 12.71
CA TRP A 134 -5.93 -0.21 11.43
C TRP A 134 -6.91 -0.01 10.28
N THR A 135 -8.19 -0.31 10.49
CA THR A 135 -9.22 -0.13 9.45
C THR A 135 -9.29 1.32 8.98
N MET A 136 -9.19 2.30 9.89
CA MET A 136 -9.19 3.72 9.48
C MET A 136 -7.92 4.11 8.74
N VAL A 137 -6.77 3.54 9.12
CA VAL A 137 -5.51 3.73 8.38
C VAL A 137 -5.68 3.27 6.94
N VAL A 138 -6.21 2.06 6.74
CA VAL A 138 -6.45 1.50 5.39
C VAL A 138 -7.49 2.32 4.62
N LEU A 139 -8.63 2.65 5.23
CA LEU A 139 -9.72 3.37 4.55
C LEU A 139 -9.33 4.80 4.15
N VAL A 140 -8.47 5.45 4.92
CA VAL A 140 -7.98 6.80 4.60
C VAL A 140 -6.80 6.75 3.63
N ALA A 141 -5.94 5.75 3.73
CA ALA A 141 -4.80 5.63 2.81
C ALA A 141 -5.21 5.19 1.40
N LEU A 142 -6.21 4.31 1.27
CA LEU A 142 -6.66 3.81 -0.04
C LEU A 142 -7.00 4.92 -1.07
N PRO A 143 -7.82 5.95 -0.77
CA PRO A 143 -8.06 7.02 -1.73
C PRO A 143 -6.82 7.86 -2.04
N ILE A 144 -5.82 7.89 -1.15
CA ILE A 144 -4.55 8.59 -1.37
C ILE A 144 -3.71 7.80 -2.37
N MET A 145 -3.58 6.49 -2.17
CA MET A 145 -2.89 5.56 -3.08
C MET A 145 -3.49 5.59 -4.49
N LEU A 146 -4.82 5.50 -4.58
CA LEU A 146 -5.50 5.54 -5.87
C LEU A 146 -5.32 6.88 -6.59
N TYR A 147 -5.26 7.97 -5.82
CA TYR A 147 -5.09 9.31 -6.37
C TYR A 147 -3.64 9.59 -6.78
N ASP A 148 -2.67 9.07 -6.05
CA ASP A 148 -1.25 9.12 -6.40
C ASP A 148 -1.03 8.54 -7.80
N GLU A 149 -1.43 7.28 -8.01
CA GLU A 149 -1.34 6.62 -9.31
C GLU A 149 -2.21 7.26 -10.39
N TRP A 150 -3.35 7.84 -10.00
CA TRP A 150 -4.19 8.58 -10.96
C TRP A 150 -3.51 9.85 -11.43
N TYR A 151 -2.86 10.57 -10.52
CA TYR A 151 -2.16 11.80 -10.81
C TYR A 151 -0.93 11.52 -11.68
N GLN A 152 -0.18 10.46 -11.39
CA GLN A 152 0.92 10.01 -12.24
C GLN A 152 0.43 9.68 -13.65
N TYR A 153 -0.61 8.84 -13.75
CA TYR A 153 -1.17 8.41 -15.03
C TYR A 153 -1.74 9.55 -15.89
N ILE A 154 -2.48 10.49 -15.29
CA ILE A 154 -3.24 11.52 -16.03
C ILE A 154 -2.50 12.84 -16.15
N VAL A 155 -1.64 13.20 -15.19
CA VAL A 155 -1.05 14.53 -15.10
C VAL A 155 0.46 14.49 -15.25
N LEU A 156 1.16 13.72 -14.42
CA LEU A 156 2.62 13.77 -14.34
C LEU A 156 3.30 13.09 -15.53
N HIS A 157 2.82 11.89 -15.89
CA HIS A 157 3.41 11.03 -16.91
C HIS A 157 2.45 10.75 -18.06
N ALA A 158 1.50 11.65 -18.32
CA ALA A 158 0.46 11.52 -19.35
C ALA A 158 0.97 11.23 -20.77
N HIS A 159 2.25 11.50 -21.04
CA HIS A 159 2.89 11.28 -22.33
C HIS A 159 3.69 9.97 -22.44
N TYR A 160 3.98 9.34 -21.31
CA TYR A 160 4.82 8.14 -21.22
C TYR A 160 4.05 6.94 -20.68
N GLU A 161 3.25 7.13 -19.63
CA GLU A 161 2.45 6.06 -19.07
C GLU A 161 1.26 5.72 -19.96
N THR A 162 1.14 4.43 -20.27
CA THR A 162 0.09 3.92 -21.15
C THR A 162 -0.99 3.17 -20.40
N TYR A 163 -0.86 2.94 -19.09
CA TYR A 163 -1.88 2.28 -18.29
C TYR A 163 -1.84 2.77 -16.84
N TYR A 164 -2.98 2.74 -16.17
CA TYR A 164 -3.08 3.00 -14.74
C TYR A 164 -2.44 1.83 -13.96
N SER A 165 -1.34 2.11 -13.25
CA SER A 165 -0.51 1.08 -12.62
C SER A 165 -1.12 0.53 -11.33
N PHE A 166 -1.99 -0.48 -11.45
CA PHE A 166 -2.43 -1.23 -10.27
C PHE A 166 -1.31 -1.99 -9.57
N ASN A 167 -0.17 -2.18 -10.24
CA ASN A 167 1.02 -2.77 -9.64
C ASN A 167 1.55 -1.82 -8.57
N ASP A 168 1.66 -0.52 -8.87
CA ASP A 168 2.22 0.45 -7.94
C ASP A 168 1.24 0.76 -6.80
N VAL A 169 -0.09 0.81 -7.06
CA VAL A 169 -1.10 0.80 -5.98
C VAL A 169 -0.91 -0.40 -5.04
N MET A 170 -0.61 -1.58 -5.58
CA MET A 170 -0.34 -2.77 -4.74
C MET A 170 0.96 -2.64 -3.96
N CYS A 171 1.97 -1.96 -4.50
CA CYS A 171 3.20 -1.59 -3.79
C CYS A 171 2.89 -0.64 -2.63
N ASP A 172 1.96 0.31 -2.81
CA ASP A 172 1.52 1.20 -1.74
C ASP A 172 0.82 0.45 -0.60
N VAL A 173 -0.08 -0.47 -0.94
CA VAL A 173 -0.78 -1.31 0.05
C VAL A 173 0.24 -2.18 0.80
N LEU A 174 1.27 -2.68 0.11
CA LEU A 174 2.38 -3.39 0.73
C LEU A 174 3.17 -2.47 1.69
N GLY A 175 3.46 -1.23 1.30
CA GLY A 175 4.07 -0.22 2.17
C GLY A 175 3.25 0.04 3.43
N LEU A 176 1.94 0.20 3.27
CA LEU A 176 1.01 0.34 4.39
C LEU A 176 1.04 -0.88 5.31
N ALA A 177 1.07 -2.09 4.75
CA ALA A 177 1.18 -3.34 5.50
C ALA A 177 2.47 -3.41 6.31
N VAL A 178 3.60 -3.01 5.72
CA VAL A 178 4.90 -2.91 6.40
C VAL A 178 4.83 -1.93 7.56
N GLY A 179 4.26 -0.73 7.36
CA GLY A 179 4.10 0.26 8.42
C GLY A 179 3.26 -0.26 9.59
N LEU A 180 2.14 -0.93 9.30
CA LEU A 180 1.28 -1.55 10.31
C LEU A 180 2.00 -2.71 11.04
N LEU A 181 2.78 -3.53 10.33
CA LEU A 181 3.62 -4.57 10.93
C LEU A 181 4.63 -3.97 11.91
N LEU A 182 5.37 -2.93 11.50
CA LEU A 182 6.36 -2.26 12.35
C LEU A 182 5.72 -1.70 13.63
N LEU A 183 4.57 -1.04 13.51
CA LEU A 183 3.78 -0.59 14.66
C LEU A 183 3.40 -1.76 15.60
N ALA A 184 2.97 -2.89 15.03
CA ALA A 184 2.61 -4.08 15.81
C ALA A 184 3.82 -4.70 16.53
N ILE A 185 4.99 -4.70 15.89
CA ILE A 185 6.26 -5.15 16.47
C ILE A 185 6.65 -4.25 17.65
N LEU A 186 6.49 -2.92 17.50
CA LEU A 186 6.71 -1.93 18.54
C LEU A 186 5.67 -2.00 19.68
N GLY A 187 4.62 -2.81 19.53
CA GLY A 187 3.59 -3.01 20.54
C GLY A 187 2.42 -2.05 20.44
N PHE A 188 2.31 -1.31 19.35
CA PHE A 188 1.15 -0.47 19.04
C PHE A 188 0.04 -1.29 18.39
N TYR A 189 -0.78 -1.91 19.23
CA TYR A 189 -1.92 -2.70 18.78
C TYR A 189 -3.18 -1.83 18.64
N PRO A 190 -4.09 -2.14 17.72
CA PRO A 190 -5.37 -1.44 17.65
C PRO A 190 -6.18 -1.69 18.92
N LYS A 191 -6.78 -0.62 19.47
CA LYS A 191 -7.62 -0.70 20.67
C LYS A 191 -8.84 -1.58 20.40
N ARG A 192 -9.23 -2.41 21.39
CA ARG A 192 -10.47 -3.18 21.34
C ARG A 192 -11.66 -2.23 21.50
N ARG A 193 -12.30 -1.90 20.38
CA ARG A 193 -13.54 -1.14 20.35
C ARG A 193 -14.46 -1.67 19.25
N PRO A 194 -15.80 -1.56 19.41
CA PRO A 194 -16.69 -1.72 18.27
C PRO A 194 -16.32 -0.70 17.19
N LEU A 195 -16.66 -1.02 15.94
CA LEU A 195 -16.50 -0.07 14.86
C LEU A 195 -17.29 1.20 15.20
N HIS A 196 -16.62 2.34 15.14
CA HIS A 196 -17.25 3.64 15.36
C HIS A 196 -18.23 3.94 14.22
N SER A 197 -19.25 4.76 14.46
CA SER A 197 -20.20 5.18 13.41
C SER A 197 -19.47 5.72 12.17
N LEU A 198 -18.40 6.50 12.38
CA LEU A 198 -17.55 6.99 11.31
C LEU A 198 -16.91 5.86 10.47
N GLU A 199 -16.43 4.79 11.11
CA GLU A 199 -15.85 3.64 10.38
C GLU A 199 -16.89 2.96 9.50
N TRP A 200 -18.12 2.80 10.01
CA TRP A 200 -19.24 2.32 9.20
C TRP A 200 -19.57 3.25 8.04
N VAL A 201 -19.58 4.56 8.27
CA VAL A 201 -19.78 5.55 7.20
C VAL A 201 -18.72 5.39 6.11
N TYR A 202 -17.44 5.24 6.47
CA TYR A 202 -16.39 5.01 5.48
C TYR A 202 -16.54 3.66 4.75
N LEU A 203 -16.89 2.58 5.45
CA LEU A 203 -17.13 1.28 4.81
C LEU A 203 -18.32 1.31 3.85
N VAL A 204 -19.41 1.98 4.23
CA VAL A 204 -20.57 2.20 3.37
C VAL A 204 -20.17 3.08 2.20
N ALA A 205 -19.45 4.18 2.43
CA ALA A 205 -18.97 5.06 1.37
C ALA A 205 -18.06 4.32 0.37
N LEU A 206 -17.13 3.48 0.86
CA LEU A 206 -16.26 2.65 0.01
C LEU A 206 -17.05 1.62 -0.80
N SER A 207 -18.08 1.02 -0.18
CA SER A 207 -18.95 0.06 -0.85
C SER A 207 -19.80 0.75 -1.93
N LEU A 208 -20.36 1.92 -1.61
CA LEU A 208 -21.11 2.76 -2.56
C LEU A 208 -20.22 3.31 -3.68
N SER A 209 -18.97 3.67 -3.40
CA SER A 209 -18.02 4.08 -4.44
C SER A 209 -17.69 2.93 -5.37
N GLY A 210 -17.53 1.71 -4.85
CA GLY A 210 -17.37 0.51 -5.68
C GLY A 210 -18.56 0.27 -6.60
N LEU A 211 -19.78 0.37 -6.09
CA LEU A 211 -21.00 0.28 -6.89
C LEU A 211 -21.12 1.41 -7.93
N TYR A 212 -20.72 2.63 -7.57
CA TYR A 212 -20.69 3.76 -8.48
C TYR A 212 -19.67 3.57 -9.60
N LEU A 213 -18.47 3.07 -9.30
CA LEU A 213 -17.46 2.73 -10.30
C LEU A 213 -17.94 1.61 -11.22
N ALA A 214 -18.58 0.57 -10.68
CA ALA A 214 -19.19 -0.49 -11.50
C ALA A 214 -20.30 0.05 -12.40
N TRP A 215 -21.11 0.99 -11.90
CA TRP A 215 -22.11 1.67 -12.71
C TRP A 215 -21.48 2.53 -13.81
N LEU A 216 -20.44 3.31 -13.51
CA LEU A 216 -19.71 4.10 -14.51
C LEU A 216 -19.07 3.21 -15.58
N TRP A 217 -18.53 2.05 -15.18
CA TRP A 217 -18.00 1.04 -16.09
C TRP A 217 -19.10 0.48 -17.00
N HIS A 218 -20.23 0.06 -16.41
CA HIS A 218 -21.38 -0.46 -17.16
C HIS A 218 -21.94 0.58 -18.15
N LYS A 219 -21.92 1.87 -17.78
CA LYS A 219 -22.31 2.96 -18.68
C LYS A 219 -21.25 3.34 -19.70
N GLY A 220 -20.05 2.75 -19.67
CA GLY A 220 -18.96 3.03 -20.61
C GLY A 220 -18.22 4.34 -20.38
N TYR A 221 -18.43 5.00 -19.23
CA TYR A 221 -17.64 6.16 -18.82
C TYR A 221 -16.23 5.76 -18.39
N LEU A 222 -16.08 4.57 -17.82
CA LEU A 222 -14.81 3.91 -17.53
C LEU A 222 -14.72 2.67 -18.40
N ILE A 223 -13.59 2.46 -19.07
CA ILE A 223 -13.34 1.24 -19.85
C ILE A 223 -11.98 0.66 -19.52
N GLY A 224 -11.89 -0.66 -19.59
CA GLY A 224 -10.63 -1.36 -19.33
C GLY A 224 -9.57 -1.09 -20.37
N TYR A 225 -9.96 -1.10 -21.65
CA TYR A 225 -9.03 -1.12 -22.77
C TYR A 225 -9.34 -0.05 -23.81
N GLN A 226 -8.30 0.52 -24.42
CA GLN A 226 -8.44 1.55 -25.46
C GLN A 226 -9.26 1.09 -26.68
N ALA A 227 -9.20 -0.20 -27.03
CA ALA A 227 -9.97 -0.76 -28.14
C ALA A 227 -11.49 -0.71 -27.92
N ASP A 228 -11.93 -0.67 -26.65
CA ASP A 228 -13.35 -0.66 -26.28
C ASP A 228 -13.90 0.77 -26.14
N ARG A 229 -13.18 1.78 -26.65
CA ARG A 229 -13.51 3.19 -26.43
C ARG A 229 -14.81 3.61 -27.08
N LEU A 230 -15.70 4.18 -26.28
CA LEU A 230 -16.94 4.79 -26.70
C LEU A 230 -16.80 6.31 -26.77
N PHE A 231 -17.71 6.97 -27.48
CA PHE A 231 -17.68 8.43 -27.67
C PHE A 231 -17.72 9.21 -26.35
N HIS A 232 -18.46 8.70 -25.35
CA HIS A 232 -18.60 9.33 -24.04
C HIS A 232 -17.65 8.78 -22.97
N THR A 233 -16.70 7.92 -23.34
CA THR A 233 -15.69 7.42 -22.40
C THR A 233 -14.86 8.58 -21.85
N ARG A 234 -14.71 8.62 -20.52
CA ARG A 234 -13.94 9.65 -19.81
C ARG A 234 -12.60 9.15 -19.29
N PHE A 235 -12.47 7.84 -19.04
CA PHE A 235 -11.25 7.25 -18.53
C PHE A 235 -11.02 5.86 -19.12
N VAL A 236 -9.78 5.60 -19.52
CA VAL A 236 -9.33 4.31 -20.06
C VAL A 236 -8.24 3.80 -19.13
N PHE A 237 -8.37 2.59 -18.59
CA PHE A 237 -7.38 2.05 -17.66
C PHE A 237 -6.11 1.55 -18.34
N ASN A 238 -6.21 1.04 -19.56
CA ASN A 238 -5.08 0.42 -20.25
C ASN A 238 -5.09 0.77 -21.75
N GLN A 239 -4.03 1.44 -22.18
CA GLN A 239 -3.76 1.90 -23.53
C GLN A 239 -2.52 1.22 -24.14
N LEU A 240 -2.02 0.13 -23.55
CA LEU A 240 -0.94 -0.68 -24.12
C LEU A 240 -1.35 -1.21 -25.50
N LEU A 241 -0.34 -1.44 -26.36
CA LEU A 241 -0.54 -2.01 -27.69
C LEU A 241 -1.12 -3.43 -27.65
N ASN A 242 -0.71 -4.24 -26.67
CA ASN A 242 -1.18 -5.61 -26.47
C ASN A 242 -1.82 -5.79 -25.08
N PRO A 243 -2.96 -5.13 -24.81
CA PRO A 243 -3.48 -4.99 -23.44
C PRO A 243 -4.06 -6.30 -22.87
N ALA A 244 -4.27 -7.31 -23.73
CA ALA A 244 -4.71 -8.64 -23.31
C ALA A 244 -3.58 -9.48 -22.70
N GLN A 245 -2.31 -9.17 -23.02
CA GLN A 245 -1.14 -9.86 -22.52
C GLN A 245 -0.86 -9.44 -21.08
N LEU A 246 -0.72 -10.42 -20.19
CA LEU A 246 -0.35 -10.17 -18.80
C LEU A 246 1.12 -9.77 -18.69
N TRP A 247 1.98 -10.46 -19.44
CA TRP A 247 3.41 -10.19 -19.47
C TRP A 247 3.71 -9.12 -20.51
N GLN A 248 4.43 -8.09 -20.06
CA GLN A 248 4.92 -6.98 -20.86
C GLN A 248 6.43 -6.94 -20.77
N ILE A 249 7.07 -6.37 -21.78
CA ILE A 249 8.51 -6.14 -21.82
C ILE A 249 8.71 -4.65 -21.75
N HIS A 250 9.45 -4.19 -20.73
CA HIS A 250 9.74 -2.78 -20.60
C HIS A 250 10.58 -2.28 -21.76
N SER A 251 10.21 -1.14 -22.34
CA SER A 251 10.77 -0.65 -23.61
C SER A 251 12.27 -0.32 -23.55
N TYR A 252 12.77 0.10 -22.39
CA TYR A 252 14.18 0.48 -22.22
C TYR A 252 15.03 -0.58 -21.52
N THR A 253 14.44 -1.31 -20.56
CA THR A 253 15.19 -2.25 -19.74
C THR A 253 15.10 -3.69 -20.22
N TYR A 254 14.16 -3.99 -21.13
CA TYR A 254 13.85 -5.33 -21.60
C TYR A 254 13.47 -6.32 -20.48
N LYS A 255 13.19 -5.83 -19.27
CA LYS A 255 12.69 -6.65 -18.17
C LYS A 255 11.27 -7.09 -18.50
N GLU A 256 11.02 -8.38 -18.35
CA GLU A 256 9.67 -8.94 -18.42
C GLU A 256 8.97 -8.77 -17.06
N TYR A 257 7.74 -8.26 -17.07
CA TYR A 257 6.93 -8.02 -15.87
C TYR A 257 5.46 -8.21 -16.17
N MET A 258 4.66 -8.47 -15.13
CA MET A 258 3.25 -8.73 -15.22
C MET A 258 2.45 -7.47 -14.92
N VAL A 259 1.69 -6.97 -15.91
CA VAL A 259 0.73 -5.88 -15.74
C VAL A 259 -0.62 -6.44 -15.35
N LEU A 260 -1.13 -6.04 -14.18
CA LEU A 260 -2.46 -6.45 -13.73
C LEU A 260 -3.55 -5.87 -14.63
N LYS A 261 -4.42 -6.74 -15.15
CA LYS A 261 -5.63 -6.30 -15.85
C LYS A 261 -6.51 -5.46 -14.90
N PRO A 262 -7.29 -4.49 -15.39
CA PRO A 262 -8.02 -3.57 -14.52
C PRO A 262 -8.89 -4.26 -13.45
N ILE A 263 -9.66 -5.29 -13.82
CA ILE A 263 -10.48 -6.04 -12.87
C ILE A 263 -9.62 -6.82 -11.86
N MET A 264 -8.50 -7.40 -12.31
CA MET A 264 -7.56 -8.10 -11.43
C MET A 264 -6.92 -7.11 -10.43
N GLY A 265 -6.49 -5.95 -10.92
CA GLY A 265 -5.91 -4.88 -10.11
C GLY A 265 -6.86 -4.38 -9.03
N VAL A 266 -8.09 -4.02 -9.40
CA VAL A 266 -9.13 -3.61 -8.44
C VAL A 266 -9.39 -4.70 -7.39
N SER A 267 -9.51 -5.96 -7.84
CA SER A 267 -9.77 -7.09 -6.93
C SER A 267 -8.60 -7.33 -5.98
N ALA A 268 -7.37 -7.24 -6.47
CA ALA A 268 -6.15 -7.42 -5.67
C ALA A 268 -5.98 -6.31 -4.63
N VAL A 269 -6.17 -5.04 -5.04
CA VAL A 269 -6.07 -3.89 -4.14
C VAL A 269 -7.13 -3.97 -3.04
N LEU A 270 -8.41 -4.13 -3.41
CA LEU A 270 -9.49 -4.20 -2.43
C LEU A 270 -9.38 -5.44 -1.52
N GLY A 271 -9.03 -6.59 -2.10
CA GLY A 271 -8.81 -7.83 -1.36
C GLY A 271 -7.68 -7.70 -0.34
N SER A 272 -6.56 -7.08 -0.71
CA SER A 272 -5.43 -6.80 0.17
C SER A 272 -5.80 -5.82 1.28
N CYS A 273 -6.48 -4.71 0.97
CA CYS A 273 -6.97 -3.76 1.96
C CYS A 273 -7.91 -4.43 2.97
N PHE A 274 -8.80 -5.29 2.49
CA PHE A 274 -9.73 -6.04 3.34
C PHE A 274 -9.01 -7.05 4.23
N ALA A 275 -8.03 -7.78 3.68
CA ALA A 275 -7.17 -8.67 4.45
C ALA A 275 -6.40 -7.93 5.55
N LEU A 276 -5.87 -6.73 5.28
CA LEU A 276 -5.22 -5.88 6.28
C LEU A 276 -6.18 -5.41 7.37
N CYS A 277 -7.41 -5.06 7.01
CA CYS A 277 -8.45 -4.74 7.99
C CYS A 277 -8.74 -5.92 8.92
N PHE A 278 -8.84 -7.14 8.37
CA PHE A 278 -9.00 -8.36 9.15
C PHE A 278 -7.79 -8.70 10.02
N ALA A 279 -6.58 -8.54 9.51
CA ALA A 279 -5.36 -8.69 10.30
C ALA A 279 -5.39 -7.74 11.52
N GLY A 280 -5.86 -6.50 11.33
CA GLY A 280 -6.07 -5.55 12.43
C GLY A 280 -7.05 -6.03 13.49
N LEU A 281 -8.11 -6.77 13.11
CA LEU A 281 -9.03 -7.40 14.06
C LEU A 281 -8.35 -8.51 14.87
N PHE A 282 -7.49 -9.29 14.22
CA PHE A 282 -6.71 -10.36 14.86
C PHE A 282 -5.72 -9.82 15.90
N PHE A 283 -5.05 -8.70 15.59
CA PHE A 283 -4.07 -8.05 16.46
C PHE A 283 -4.66 -7.11 17.51
N ARG A 284 -5.99 -7.09 17.69
CA ARG A 284 -6.62 -6.26 18.74
C ARG A 284 -6.08 -6.61 20.13
N GLU A 285 -5.87 -5.58 20.93
CA GLU A 285 -5.47 -5.71 22.32
C GLU A 285 -6.49 -6.60 23.05
N ARG A 286 -6.06 -7.79 23.49
CA ARG A 286 -6.88 -8.68 24.31
C ARG A 286 -6.74 -8.22 25.77
N SER A 287 -7.86 -8.02 26.45
CA SER A 287 -7.87 -7.90 27.90
C SER A 287 -7.28 -9.19 28.46
N LEU A 288 -6.12 -9.08 29.12
CA LEU A 288 -5.54 -10.15 29.92
C LEU A 288 -6.52 -10.55 31.03
#